data_AF-A0A7K2MPX7-F1
#
_entry.id   AF-A0A7K2MPX7-F1
#
_cell.length_a   1.000
_cell.length_b   1.000
_cell.length_c   1.000
_cell.angle_alpha   90.00
_cell.angle_beta   90.00
_cell.angle_gamma   90.00
#
_symmetry.space_group_name_H-M   'P 1'
#
loop_
_entity.id
_entity.type
_entity.pdbx_description
1 polymer ?
#
loop_
_entity_poly.entity_id
_entity_poly.type
_entity_poly.pdbx_seq_one_letter_code
_entity_poly.pdbx_strand_id
1 'polypeptide(L)'
;MSVSSPTSFAKYLKVPFWAQILAGLVLGVLLGWLARSQDISWLVTTLEKVGDTFIGLLKLAVAPLVFFAILVSITNLRKVNNAARLASRTLLWFMITSLIAVAIGLVIGLVTNPGAGTGLTPADGAKPDHTGSWIDFLTGIVPTDVITPFTELNVLQIVFMAAVAGIAALQLGEKAQPILTLSESVLELLQKALWWVIRLAPLGTVGLIGKAIATYGWDLIGKYATFTADIYVGCALVMFVVYPTLLATVAKASPLQFFKGAWPAIQLAFVSRSSVGTMPLTQKVTERLGVPKEYASFAVPFGATTKMDGCAAVYPAIAAIFVAQI
;
A
#
# COMPACT_ATOMS: atom_id res chain seq x y z
N MET A 1 35.80 -20.36 22.16
CA MET A 1 36.39 -19.94 20.86
C MET A 1 35.92 -18.52 20.58
N SER A 2 36.87 -17.60 20.51
CA SER A 2 36.64 -16.15 20.39
C SER A 2 36.02 -15.81 19.04
N VAL A 3 34.83 -15.21 19.05
CA VAL A 3 34.27 -14.58 17.85
C VAL A 3 34.94 -13.21 17.73
N SER A 4 35.74 -13.09 16.69
CA SER A 4 36.40 -11.87 16.24
C SER A 4 35.39 -10.73 16.09
N SER A 5 35.76 -9.57 16.61
CA SER A 5 35.10 -8.29 16.44
C SER A 5 34.88 -7.97 14.96
N PRO A 6 33.67 -7.53 14.54
CA PRO A 6 33.49 -7.06 13.18
C PRO A 6 34.28 -5.77 12.98
N THR A 7 35.17 -5.83 12.00
CA THR A 7 35.98 -4.73 11.51
C THR A 7 35.10 -3.57 11.04
N SER A 8 35.56 -2.37 11.41
CA SER A 8 35.05 -1.06 11.02
C SER A 8 34.84 -0.93 9.50
N PHE A 9 33.61 -1.14 9.04
CA PHE A 9 33.16 -0.73 7.71
C PHE A 9 32.49 0.64 7.80
N ALA A 10 33.24 1.65 7.34
CA ALA A 10 32.84 2.99 6.94
C ALA A 10 31.48 3.53 7.46
N LYS A 11 31.62 4.46 8.41
CA LYS A 11 30.57 5.32 8.96
C LYS A 11 30.12 6.37 7.92
N TYR A 12 29.66 5.94 6.75
CA TYR A 12 28.96 6.84 5.83
C TYR A 12 27.62 7.19 6.47
N LEU A 13 27.33 8.48 6.67
CA LEU A 13 25.96 8.92 6.93
C LEU A 13 25.10 8.40 5.78
N LYS A 14 24.36 7.32 6.01
CA LYS A 14 23.44 6.77 5.03
C LYS A 14 22.36 7.83 4.83
N VAL A 15 22.39 8.52 3.68
CA VAL A 15 21.36 9.48 3.27
C VAL A 15 20.00 8.81 3.50
N PRO A 16 19.09 9.42 4.28
CA PRO A 16 17.85 8.76 4.65
C PRO A 16 17.03 8.47 3.39
N PHE A 17 16.33 7.35 3.35
CA PHE A 17 15.67 6.87 2.13
C PHE A 17 14.65 7.88 1.57
N TRP A 18 13.99 8.69 2.41
CA TRP A 18 13.10 9.76 1.94
C TRP A 18 13.85 10.84 1.15
N ALA A 19 15.07 11.19 1.58
CA ALA A 19 15.91 12.17 0.89
C ALA A 19 16.44 11.61 -0.45
N GLN A 20 16.69 10.30 -0.54
CA GLN A 20 17.03 9.66 -1.82
C GLN A 20 15.89 9.76 -2.83
N ILE A 21 14.64 9.53 -2.39
CA ILE A 21 13.45 9.68 -3.24
C ILE A 21 13.27 11.13 -3.68
N LEU A 22 13.42 12.10 -2.76
CA LEU A 22 13.32 13.52 -3.12
C LEU A 22 14.45 13.95 -4.10
N ALA A 23 15.67 13.47 -3.89
CA ALA A 23 16.75 13.70 -4.83
C ALA A 23 16.43 13.09 -6.21
N GLY A 24 15.87 11.87 -6.26
CA GLY A 24 15.41 11.25 -7.49
C GLY A 24 14.28 12.03 -8.18
N LEU A 25 13.33 12.56 -7.40
CA LEU A 25 12.26 13.43 -7.90
C LEU A 25 12.84 14.70 -8.54
N VAL A 26 13.70 15.41 -7.82
CA VAL A 26 14.34 16.66 -8.32
C VAL A 26 15.17 16.37 -9.57
N LEU A 27 15.99 15.31 -9.55
CA LEU A 27 16.78 14.91 -10.71
C LEU A 27 15.90 14.52 -11.90
N GLY A 28 14.81 13.79 -11.67
CA GLY A 28 13.83 13.45 -12.70
C GLY A 28 13.25 14.71 -13.34
N VAL A 29 12.80 15.67 -12.53
CA VAL A 29 12.27 16.95 -13.03
C VAL A 29 13.30 17.70 -13.87
N LEU A 30 14.54 17.83 -13.38
CA LEU A 30 15.61 18.53 -14.10
C LEU A 30 15.98 17.84 -15.42
N LEU A 31 16.13 16.51 -15.42
CA LEU A 31 16.46 15.75 -16.62
C LEU A 31 15.33 15.75 -17.64
N GLY A 32 14.07 15.64 -17.20
CA GLY A 32 12.90 15.73 -18.08
C GLY A 32 12.75 17.12 -18.68
N TRP A 33 12.98 18.17 -17.89
CA TRP A 33 12.96 19.55 -18.39
C TRP A 33 14.09 19.82 -19.39
N LEU A 34 15.30 19.31 -19.13
CA LEU A 34 16.43 19.41 -20.06
C LEU A 34 16.13 18.67 -21.36
N ALA A 35 15.59 17.45 -21.28
CA ALA A 35 15.22 16.66 -22.46
C ALA A 35 14.19 17.39 -23.33
N ARG A 36 13.19 18.03 -22.71
CA ARG A 36 12.16 18.81 -23.41
C ARG A 36 12.68 20.11 -24.01
N SER A 37 13.47 20.87 -23.25
CA SER A 37 13.93 22.21 -23.67
C SER A 37 14.98 22.16 -24.78
N GLN A 38 15.78 21.10 -24.82
CA GLN A 38 16.85 20.91 -25.79
C GLN A 38 16.52 19.84 -26.86
N ASP A 39 15.28 19.32 -26.86
CA ASP A 39 14.79 18.27 -27.76
C ASP A 39 15.71 17.03 -27.84
N ILE A 40 16.18 16.56 -26.67
CA ILE A 40 17.16 15.48 -26.55
C ILE A 40 16.43 14.12 -26.54
N SER A 41 16.16 13.58 -27.72
CA SER A 41 15.41 12.33 -27.91
C SER A 41 15.97 11.13 -27.13
N TRP A 42 17.29 10.92 -27.13
CA TRP A 42 17.89 9.77 -26.44
C TRP A 42 17.65 9.80 -24.92
N LEU A 43 17.61 11.00 -24.32
CA LEU A 43 17.38 11.17 -22.89
C LEU A 43 15.94 10.82 -22.53
N VAL A 44 14.97 11.22 -23.36
CA VAL A 44 13.56 10.81 -23.21
C VAL A 44 13.43 9.29 -23.22
N THR A 45 14.04 8.62 -24.22
CA THR A 45 14.00 7.16 -24.32
C THR A 45 14.68 6.46 -23.13
N THR A 46 15.79 7.01 -22.63
CA THR A 46 16.45 6.45 -21.43
C THR A 46 15.56 6.58 -20.20
N LEU A 47 14.97 7.75 -19.96
CA LEU A 47 14.06 7.99 -18.83
C LEU A 47 12.85 7.05 -18.89
N GLU A 48 12.27 6.87 -20.08
CA GLU A 48 11.18 5.93 -20.31
C GLU A 48 11.58 4.49 -19.99
N LYS A 49 12.67 3.98 -20.57
CA LYS A 49 13.12 2.59 -20.32
C LYS A 49 13.40 2.33 -18.84
N VAL A 50 13.99 3.29 -18.14
CA VAL A 50 14.25 3.19 -16.69
C VAL A 50 12.94 3.14 -15.91
N GLY A 51 11.99 4.01 -16.24
CA GLY A 51 10.68 4.05 -15.60
C GLY A 51 9.86 2.77 -15.85
N ASP A 52 9.78 2.34 -17.10
CA ASP A 52 9.01 1.16 -17.50
C ASP A 52 9.60 -0.13 -16.91
N THR A 53 10.93 -0.25 -16.86
CA THR A 53 11.60 -1.38 -16.19
C THR A 53 11.25 -1.41 -14.69
N PHE A 54 11.23 -0.25 -14.04
CA PHE A 54 10.85 -0.16 -12.63
C PHE A 54 9.39 -0.56 -12.40
N ILE A 55 8.46 -0.09 -13.24
CA ILE A 55 7.04 -0.52 -13.19
C ILE A 55 6.92 -2.02 -13.43
N GLY A 56 7.66 -2.59 -14.39
CA GLY A 56 7.66 -4.02 -14.69
C GLY A 56 8.07 -4.85 -13.48
N LEU A 57 9.12 -4.44 -12.77
CA LEU A 57 9.57 -5.09 -11.53
C LEU A 57 8.51 -5.03 -10.42
N LEU A 58 7.80 -3.90 -10.28
CA LEU A 58 6.69 -3.78 -9.33
C LEU A 58 5.56 -4.74 -9.72
N LYS A 59 5.09 -4.69 -10.97
CA LYS A 59 4.00 -5.55 -11.48
C LYS A 59 4.28 -7.04 -11.28
N LEU A 60 5.51 -7.47 -11.53
CA LEU A 60 5.94 -8.85 -11.33
C LEU A 60 5.80 -9.30 -9.86
N ALA A 61 6.06 -8.40 -8.91
CA ALA A 61 5.95 -8.70 -7.48
C ALA A 61 4.50 -8.72 -6.99
N VAL A 62 3.59 -7.90 -7.56
CA VAL A 62 2.23 -7.72 -7.02
C VAL A 62 1.41 -9.00 -7.01
N ALA A 63 1.29 -9.70 -8.15
CA ALA A 63 0.37 -10.84 -8.29
C ALA A 63 0.60 -11.97 -7.26
N PRO A 64 1.84 -12.53 -7.15
CA PRO A 64 2.10 -13.57 -6.17
C PRO A 64 2.03 -13.04 -4.73
N LEU A 65 2.47 -11.79 -4.50
CA LEU A 65 2.44 -11.19 -3.17
C LEU A 65 1.00 -11.08 -2.65
N VAL A 66 0.06 -10.63 -3.48
CA VAL A 66 -1.37 -10.53 -3.11
C VAL A 66 -1.92 -11.91 -2.74
N PHE A 67 -1.67 -12.93 -3.57
CA PHE A 67 -2.16 -14.28 -3.31
C PHE A 67 -1.66 -14.82 -1.96
N PHE A 68 -0.33 -14.85 -1.75
CA PHE A 68 0.25 -15.39 -0.54
C PHE A 68 -0.08 -14.53 0.69
N ALA A 69 -0.16 -13.20 0.55
CA ALA A 69 -0.53 -12.33 1.66
C ALA A 69 -1.96 -12.61 2.16
N ILE A 70 -2.93 -12.77 1.25
CA ILE A 70 -4.31 -13.08 1.62
C ILE A 70 -4.42 -14.50 2.19
N LEU A 71 -3.78 -15.48 1.55
CA LEU A 71 -3.74 -16.86 2.02
C LEU A 71 -3.23 -16.95 3.47
N VAL A 72 -2.05 -16.38 3.74
CA VAL A 72 -1.42 -16.36 5.07
C VAL A 72 -2.22 -15.52 6.06
N SER A 73 -2.81 -14.40 5.63
CA SER A 73 -3.65 -13.55 6.46
C SER A 73 -4.87 -14.30 7.01
N ILE A 74 -5.58 -15.03 6.15
CA ILE A 74 -6.75 -15.82 6.54
C ILE A 74 -6.34 -16.97 7.47
N THR A 75 -5.24 -17.66 7.17
CA THR A 75 -4.82 -18.83 7.96
C THR A 75 -4.26 -18.44 9.32
N ASN A 76 -3.71 -17.22 9.45
CA ASN A 76 -3.31 -16.66 10.75
C ASN A 76 -4.48 -16.51 11.74
N LEU A 77 -5.74 -16.49 11.26
CA LEU A 77 -6.91 -16.54 12.14
C LEU A 77 -6.98 -17.84 12.97
N ARG A 78 -6.33 -18.93 12.52
CA ARG A 78 -6.23 -20.19 13.29
C ARG A 78 -5.41 -20.06 14.56
N LYS A 79 -4.42 -19.15 14.58
CA LYS A 79 -3.53 -18.93 15.73
C LYS A 79 -4.25 -18.22 16.90
N VAL A 80 -5.52 -17.86 16.73
CA VAL A 80 -6.35 -17.17 17.72
C VAL A 80 -7.13 -18.18 18.55
N ASN A 81 -6.50 -18.74 19.59
CA ASN A 81 -7.18 -19.62 20.54
C ASN A 81 -8.30 -18.87 21.27
N ASN A 82 -9.48 -19.51 21.38
CA ASN A 82 -10.61 -19.07 22.20
C ASN A 82 -11.24 -17.69 21.89
N ALA A 83 -11.08 -17.17 20.66
CA ALA A 83 -11.57 -15.83 20.35
C ALA A 83 -12.10 -15.64 18.91
N ALA A 84 -12.72 -16.65 18.29
CA ALA A 84 -13.36 -16.49 16.97
C ALA A 84 -14.36 -15.31 16.95
N ARG A 85 -15.08 -15.09 18.05
CA ARG A 85 -15.96 -13.93 18.26
C ARG A 85 -15.21 -12.59 18.29
N LEU A 86 -14.02 -12.58 18.87
CA LEU A 86 -13.18 -11.40 19.00
C LEU A 86 -12.51 -11.06 17.67
N ALA A 87 -12.01 -12.07 16.95
CA ALA A 87 -11.47 -11.93 15.61
C ALA A 87 -12.54 -11.43 14.62
N SER A 88 -13.74 -12.00 14.63
CA SER A 88 -14.84 -11.56 13.75
C SER A 88 -15.30 -10.13 14.07
N ARG A 89 -15.40 -9.77 15.36
CA ARG A 89 -15.68 -8.37 15.76
C ARG A 89 -14.60 -7.40 15.30
N THR A 90 -13.32 -7.80 15.41
CA THR A 90 -12.18 -6.98 14.96
C THR A 90 -12.20 -6.82 13.44
N LEU A 91 -12.46 -7.88 12.68
CA LEU A 91 -12.61 -7.84 11.22
C LEU A 91 -13.78 -6.97 10.78
N LEU A 92 -14.94 -7.09 11.42
CA LEU A 92 -16.11 -6.26 11.14
C LEU A 92 -15.79 -4.78 11.39
N TRP A 93 -15.11 -4.48 12.50
CA TRP A 93 -14.64 -3.13 12.81
C TRP A 93 -13.66 -2.61 11.75
N PHE A 94 -12.72 -3.45 11.30
CA PHE A 94 -11.75 -3.12 10.27
C PHE A 94 -12.45 -2.77 8.96
N MET A 95 -13.43 -3.58 8.54
CA MET A 95 -14.21 -3.37 7.33
C MET A 95 -15.02 -2.07 7.38
N ILE A 96 -15.73 -1.79 8.48
CA ILE A 96 -16.53 -0.56 8.64
C ILE A 96 -15.63 0.67 8.55
N THR A 97 -14.51 0.68 9.28
CA THR A 97 -13.60 1.83 9.30
C THR A 97 -12.87 2.03 7.97
N SER A 98 -12.52 0.95 7.27
CA SER A 98 -11.95 1.04 5.92
C SER A 98 -12.99 1.52 4.91
N LEU A 99 -14.26 1.13 5.03
CA LEU A 99 -15.34 1.67 4.18
C LEU A 99 -15.50 3.19 4.36
N ILE A 100 -15.42 3.70 5.59
CA ILE A 100 -15.42 5.14 5.87
C ILE A 100 -14.21 5.81 5.21
N ALA A 101 -13.01 5.21 5.33
CA ALA A 101 -11.80 5.75 4.71
C ALA A 101 -11.87 5.79 3.16
N VAL A 102 -12.42 4.74 2.53
CA VAL A 102 -12.68 4.71 1.08
C VAL A 102 -13.67 5.81 0.71
N ALA A 103 -14.78 5.95 1.44
CA ALA A 103 -15.77 6.99 1.17
C ALA A 103 -15.18 8.40 1.26
N ILE A 104 -14.32 8.67 2.24
CA ILE A 104 -13.58 9.94 2.35
C ILE A 104 -12.69 10.16 1.12
N GLY A 105 -11.90 9.15 0.73
CA GLY A 105 -11.04 9.24 -0.45
C GLY A 105 -11.83 9.51 -1.73
N LEU A 106 -12.97 8.82 -1.92
CA LEU A 106 -13.86 9.04 -3.07
C LEU A 106 -14.44 10.47 -3.07
N VAL A 107 -14.96 10.93 -1.93
CA VAL A 107 -15.53 12.28 -1.81
C VAL A 107 -14.48 13.33 -2.12
N ILE A 108 -13.27 13.21 -1.58
CA ILE A 108 -12.19 14.15 -1.85
C ILE A 108 -11.86 14.15 -3.36
N GLY A 109 -11.63 12.98 -3.95
CA GLY A 109 -11.28 12.88 -5.38
C GLY A 109 -12.35 13.45 -6.32
N LEU A 110 -13.63 13.24 -6.01
CA LEU A 110 -14.75 13.77 -6.79
C LEU A 110 -14.92 15.29 -6.62
N VAL A 111 -14.63 15.83 -5.45
CA VAL A 111 -14.76 17.28 -5.17
C VAL A 111 -13.58 18.05 -5.76
N THR A 112 -12.37 17.54 -5.61
CA THR A 112 -11.13 18.22 -5.99
C THR A 112 -10.77 18.00 -7.46
N ASN A 113 -11.24 16.91 -8.06
CA ASN A 113 -10.96 16.52 -9.44
C ASN A 113 -9.46 16.62 -9.79
N PRO A 114 -8.59 15.85 -9.10
CA PRO A 114 -7.16 16.06 -9.14
C PRO A 114 -6.52 15.82 -10.51
N GLY A 115 -7.17 15.02 -11.37
CA GLY A 115 -6.73 14.74 -12.74
C GLY A 115 -7.33 15.67 -13.79
N ALA A 116 -8.30 16.53 -13.46
CA ALA A 116 -8.91 17.41 -14.43
C ALA A 116 -7.92 18.46 -14.97
N GLY A 117 -7.94 18.74 -16.27
CA GLY A 117 -7.11 19.78 -16.87
C GLY A 117 -5.62 19.42 -17.02
N THR A 118 -5.30 18.12 -17.13
CA THR A 118 -3.98 17.63 -17.56
C THR A 118 -3.69 17.86 -19.04
N GLY A 119 -4.70 18.22 -19.84
CA GLY A 119 -4.56 18.38 -21.30
C GLY A 119 -4.31 17.06 -22.04
N LEU A 120 -4.34 15.93 -21.33
CA LEU A 120 -4.29 14.59 -21.90
C LEU A 120 -5.56 14.37 -22.72
N THR A 121 -5.38 13.87 -23.94
CA THR A 121 -6.49 13.68 -24.88
C THR A 121 -6.89 12.21 -24.91
N PRO A 122 -8.12 11.86 -25.34
CA PRO A 122 -8.49 10.47 -25.58
C PRO A 122 -7.64 9.75 -26.65
N ALA A 123 -6.68 10.42 -27.29
CA ALA A 123 -5.66 9.77 -28.12
C ALA A 123 -4.55 9.11 -27.29
N ASP A 124 -4.39 9.54 -26.02
CA ASP A 124 -3.42 9.01 -25.06
C ASP A 124 -4.01 7.89 -24.18
N GLY A 125 -5.31 7.62 -24.30
CA GLY A 125 -6.05 6.58 -23.57
C GLY A 125 -6.92 5.72 -24.49
N ALA A 126 -7.20 4.48 -24.10
CA ALA A 126 -8.17 3.64 -24.81
C ALA A 126 -9.59 3.98 -24.33
N LYS A 127 -10.53 4.22 -25.24
CA LYS A 127 -11.95 4.23 -24.88
C LYS A 127 -12.29 2.85 -24.29
N PRO A 128 -13.02 2.76 -23.16
CA PRO A 128 -13.46 1.47 -22.66
C PRO A 128 -14.28 0.77 -23.74
N ASP A 129 -13.88 -0.45 -24.12
CA ASP A 129 -14.61 -1.23 -25.14
C ASP A 129 -16.06 -1.47 -24.70
N HIS A 130 -16.28 -1.64 -23.39
CA HIS A 130 -17.60 -1.83 -22.78
C HIS A 130 -17.67 -1.16 -21.39
N THR A 131 -18.84 -0.63 -21.05
CA THR A 131 -19.18 -0.30 -19.65
C THR A 131 -19.84 -1.49 -19.00
N GLY A 132 -19.16 -2.13 -18.06
CA GLY A 132 -19.73 -3.25 -17.28
C GLY A 132 -20.86 -2.80 -16.36
N SER A 133 -21.85 -3.66 -16.16
CA SER A 133 -22.87 -3.50 -15.14
C SER A 133 -22.36 -3.92 -13.76
N TRP A 134 -23.13 -3.60 -12.71
CA TRP A 134 -22.87 -4.14 -11.36
C TRP A 134 -22.87 -5.68 -11.31
N ILE A 135 -23.63 -6.33 -12.20
CA ILE A 135 -23.65 -7.78 -12.27
C ILE A 135 -22.34 -8.31 -12.88
N ASP A 136 -21.81 -7.64 -13.91
CA ASP A 136 -20.54 -8.01 -14.55
C ASP A 136 -19.36 -7.90 -13.58
N PHE A 137 -19.41 -6.92 -12.67
CA PHE A 137 -18.45 -6.83 -11.57
C PHE A 137 -18.51 -8.06 -10.66
N LEU A 138 -19.72 -8.49 -10.25
CA LEU A 138 -19.90 -9.63 -9.35
C LEU A 138 -19.51 -10.96 -10.01
N THR A 139 -19.90 -11.17 -11.26
CA THR A 139 -19.55 -12.38 -12.01
C THR A 139 -18.05 -12.41 -12.35
N GLY A 140 -17.44 -11.25 -12.57
CA GLY A 140 -16.00 -11.10 -12.84
C GLY A 140 -15.07 -11.44 -11.66
N ILE A 141 -15.59 -11.55 -10.44
CA ILE A 141 -14.80 -11.96 -9.25
C ILE A 141 -14.31 -13.40 -9.38
N VAL A 142 -15.13 -14.28 -9.96
CA VAL A 142 -14.83 -15.70 -10.06
C VAL A 142 -14.02 -15.94 -11.34
N PRO A 143 -12.76 -16.38 -11.23
CA PRO A 143 -11.96 -16.65 -12.42
C PRO A 143 -12.46 -17.92 -13.13
N THR A 144 -12.30 -17.93 -14.45
CA THR A 144 -12.58 -19.10 -15.30
C THR A 144 -11.44 -20.12 -15.31
N ASP A 145 -10.22 -19.68 -14.99
CA ASP A 145 -9.02 -20.52 -14.90
C ASP A 145 -8.01 -19.96 -13.88
N VAL A 146 -6.96 -20.72 -13.58
CA VAL A 146 -6.01 -20.39 -12.50
C VAL A 146 -4.85 -19.51 -12.99
N ILE A 147 -4.56 -19.48 -14.28
CA ILE A 147 -3.33 -18.89 -14.83
C ILE A 147 -3.57 -17.44 -15.27
N THR A 148 -4.62 -17.21 -16.06
CA THR A 148 -4.97 -15.90 -16.62
C THR A 148 -4.99 -14.79 -15.57
N PRO A 149 -5.55 -14.99 -14.36
CA PRO A 149 -5.58 -13.93 -13.36
C PRO A 149 -4.18 -13.42 -12.96
N PHE A 150 -3.17 -14.29 -12.97
CA PHE A 150 -1.79 -13.93 -12.62
C PHE A 150 -1.03 -13.31 -13.80
N THR A 151 -1.34 -13.72 -15.03
CA THR A 151 -0.68 -13.17 -16.24
C THR A 151 -1.24 -11.80 -16.62
N GLU A 152 -2.55 -11.59 -16.44
CA GLU A 152 -3.24 -10.33 -16.76
C GLU A 152 -3.36 -9.38 -15.56
N LEU A 153 -2.92 -9.80 -14.38
CA LEU A 153 -3.00 -9.04 -13.13
C LEU A 153 -4.44 -8.71 -12.72
N ASN A 154 -5.37 -9.66 -12.90
CA ASN A 154 -6.74 -9.56 -12.39
C ASN A 154 -6.76 -9.74 -10.86
N VAL A 155 -6.40 -8.68 -10.14
CA VAL A 155 -6.20 -8.69 -8.68
C VAL A 155 -7.41 -9.22 -7.91
N LEU A 156 -8.63 -8.87 -8.33
CA LEU A 156 -9.86 -9.30 -7.65
C LEU A 156 -10.04 -10.84 -7.70
N GLN A 157 -9.74 -11.45 -8.84
CA GLN A 157 -9.76 -12.89 -9.02
C GLN A 157 -8.65 -13.59 -8.21
N ILE A 158 -7.44 -12.99 -8.16
CA ILE A 158 -6.34 -13.48 -7.32
C ILE A 158 -6.75 -13.48 -5.84
N VAL A 159 -7.39 -12.40 -5.37
CA VAL A 159 -7.90 -12.30 -4.00
C VAL A 159 -8.96 -13.36 -3.73
N PHE A 160 -9.89 -13.59 -4.67
CA PHE A 160 -10.90 -14.65 -4.54
C PHE A 160 -10.26 -16.04 -4.40
N MET A 161 -9.34 -16.39 -5.29
CA MET A 161 -8.63 -17.68 -5.23
C MET A 161 -7.85 -17.84 -3.92
N ALA A 162 -7.14 -16.80 -3.48
CA ALA A 162 -6.41 -16.82 -2.23
C ALA A 162 -7.34 -16.98 -1.02
N ALA A 163 -8.52 -16.35 -1.05
CA ALA A 163 -9.52 -16.47 -0.02
C ALA A 163 -10.08 -17.88 0.08
N VAL A 164 -10.47 -18.47 -1.06
CA VAL A 164 -10.93 -19.87 -1.13
C VAL A 164 -9.84 -20.82 -0.63
N ALA A 165 -8.60 -20.66 -1.08
CA ALA A 165 -7.47 -21.47 -0.64
C ALA A 165 -7.21 -21.35 0.88
N GLY A 166 -7.28 -20.13 1.42
CA GLY A 166 -7.10 -19.89 2.86
C GLY A 166 -8.21 -20.50 3.71
N ILE A 167 -9.47 -20.37 3.29
CA ILE A 167 -10.61 -20.98 3.98
C ILE A 167 -10.51 -22.52 3.92
N ALA A 168 -10.17 -23.09 2.77
CA ALA A 168 -9.98 -24.54 2.62
C ALA A 168 -8.83 -25.05 3.50
N ALA A 169 -7.70 -24.34 3.55
CA ALA A 169 -6.58 -24.69 4.41
C ALA A 169 -6.93 -24.64 5.91
N LEU A 170 -7.75 -23.68 6.32
CA LEU A 170 -8.29 -23.63 7.69
C LEU A 170 -9.13 -24.87 8.03
N GLN A 171 -10.00 -25.31 7.10
CA GLN A 171 -10.85 -26.48 7.29
C GLN A 171 -10.06 -27.80 7.30
N LEU A 172 -9.00 -27.90 6.49
CA LEU A 172 -8.12 -29.07 6.45
C LEU A 172 -7.27 -29.24 7.72
N GLY A 173 -7.15 -28.19 8.53
CA GLY A 173 -6.47 -28.25 9.82
C GLY A 173 -4.99 -28.63 9.69
N GLU A 174 -4.54 -29.63 10.43
CA GLU A 174 -3.13 -30.04 10.47
C GLU A 174 -2.60 -30.54 9.12
N LYS A 175 -3.47 -31.11 8.27
CA LYS A 175 -3.07 -31.60 6.94
C LYS A 175 -2.55 -30.47 6.03
N ALA A 176 -3.04 -29.25 6.22
CA ALA A 176 -2.58 -28.09 5.43
C ALA A 176 -1.28 -27.48 5.95
N GLN A 177 -0.79 -27.89 7.13
CA GLN A 177 0.35 -27.23 7.80
C GLN A 177 1.61 -27.13 6.92
N PRO A 178 2.03 -28.17 6.17
CA PRO A 178 3.21 -28.06 5.30
C PRO A 178 3.07 -26.98 4.22
N ILE A 179 1.88 -26.86 3.63
CA ILE A 179 1.56 -25.85 2.61
C ILE A 179 1.55 -24.46 3.21
N LEU A 180 1.02 -24.31 4.43
CA LEU A 180 1.01 -23.04 5.15
C LEU A 180 2.40 -22.55 5.50
N THR A 181 3.27 -23.42 6.02
CA THR A 181 4.67 -23.08 6.32
C THR A 181 5.43 -22.68 5.04
N LEU A 182 5.21 -23.39 3.93
CA LEU A 182 5.77 -23.01 2.64
C LEU A 182 5.26 -21.64 2.19
N SER A 183 3.95 -21.40 2.32
CA SER A 183 3.30 -20.14 1.92
C SER A 183 3.81 -18.95 2.74
N GLU A 184 4.02 -19.12 4.06
CA GLU A 184 4.64 -18.11 4.92
C GLU A 184 6.08 -17.80 4.46
N SER A 185 6.87 -18.84 4.16
CA SER A 185 8.25 -18.67 3.67
C SER A 185 8.29 -17.97 2.30
N VAL A 186 7.38 -18.31 1.39
CA VAL A 186 7.26 -17.66 0.08
C VAL A 186 6.85 -16.20 0.24
N LEU A 187 5.89 -15.89 1.13
CA LEU A 187 5.50 -14.51 1.42
C LEU A 187 6.69 -13.68 1.92
N GLU A 188 7.50 -14.21 2.84
CA GLU A 188 8.70 -13.53 3.34
C GLU A 188 9.74 -13.31 2.24
N LEU A 189 9.95 -14.30 1.36
CA LEU A 189 10.84 -14.17 0.20
C LEU A 189 10.35 -13.07 -0.76
N LEU A 190 9.05 -13.05 -1.06
CA LEU A 190 8.44 -12.03 -1.92
C LEU A 190 8.53 -10.63 -1.31
N GLN A 191 8.31 -10.50 0.00
CA GLN A 191 8.49 -9.23 0.72
C GLN A 191 9.94 -8.74 0.66
N LYS A 192 10.91 -9.65 0.80
CA LYS A 192 12.34 -9.32 0.69
C LYS A 192 12.72 -8.88 -0.73
N ALA A 193 12.22 -9.58 -1.75
CA ALA A 193 12.41 -9.22 -3.14
C ALA A 193 11.77 -7.85 -3.46
N LEU A 194 10.54 -7.61 -2.99
CA LEU A 194 9.87 -6.32 -3.10
C LEU A 194 10.72 -5.21 -2.47
N TRP A 195 11.38 -5.48 -1.35
CA TRP A 195 12.24 -4.50 -0.71
C TRP A 195 13.51 -4.17 -1.54
N TRP A 196 14.02 -5.13 -2.32
CA TRP A 196 15.07 -4.85 -3.30
C TRP A 196 14.56 -3.95 -4.43
N VAL A 197 13.34 -4.19 -4.92
CA VAL A 197 12.71 -3.31 -5.91
C VAL A 197 12.50 -1.91 -5.34
N ILE A 198 12.01 -1.79 -4.10
CA ILE A 198 11.82 -0.50 -3.41
C ILE A 198 13.15 0.26 -3.27
N ARG A 199 14.27 -0.43 -3.04
CA ARG A 199 15.59 0.23 -3.02
C ARG A 199 15.98 0.89 -4.34
N LEU A 200 15.44 0.41 -5.46
CA LEU A 200 15.61 1.01 -6.78
C LEU A 200 14.64 2.17 -7.03
N ALA A 201 13.67 2.41 -6.14
CA ALA A 201 12.66 3.45 -6.32
C ALA A 201 13.25 4.85 -6.59
N PRO A 202 14.34 5.31 -5.96
CA PRO A 202 14.93 6.61 -6.32
C PRO A 202 15.30 6.71 -7.81
N LEU A 203 15.84 5.64 -8.38
CA LEU A 203 16.18 5.58 -9.81
C LEU A 203 14.92 5.45 -10.68
N GLY A 204 13.96 4.63 -10.27
CA GLY A 204 12.66 4.54 -10.91
C GLY A 204 11.92 5.87 -10.95
N THR A 205 11.96 6.64 -9.85
CA THR A 205 11.40 8.00 -9.75
C THR A 205 12.05 8.95 -10.73
N VAL A 206 13.38 8.91 -10.93
CA VAL A 206 14.05 9.71 -11.96
C VAL A 206 13.47 9.41 -13.34
N GLY A 207 13.37 8.13 -13.72
CA GLY A 207 12.84 7.72 -15.01
C GLY A 207 11.37 8.11 -15.21
N LEU A 208 10.51 7.78 -14.24
CA LEU A 208 9.08 8.03 -14.31
C LEU A 208 8.75 9.54 -14.35
N ILE A 209 9.31 10.31 -13.41
CA ILE A 209 9.05 11.75 -13.35
C ILE A 209 9.73 12.45 -14.52
N GLY A 210 10.95 12.05 -14.88
CA GLY A 210 11.65 12.62 -16.03
C GLY A 210 10.90 12.40 -17.34
N LYS A 211 10.39 11.18 -17.60
CA LYS A 211 9.50 10.90 -18.74
C LYS A 211 8.29 11.82 -18.71
N ALA A 212 7.63 11.92 -17.56
CA ALA A 212 6.41 12.69 -17.41
C ALA A 212 6.63 14.19 -17.71
N ILE A 213 7.74 14.78 -17.23
CA ILE A 213 8.10 16.18 -17.56
C ILE A 213 8.53 16.34 -19.02
N ALA A 214 9.27 15.38 -19.57
CA ALA A 214 9.68 15.42 -20.96
C ALA A 214 8.48 15.47 -21.90
N THR A 215 7.49 14.60 -21.67
CA THR A 215 6.30 14.44 -22.51
C THR A 215 5.23 15.52 -22.23
N TYR A 216 4.88 15.71 -20.96
CA TYR A 216 3.69 16.50 -20.56
C TYR A 216 4.03 17.87 -19.96
N GLY A 217 5.31 18.17 -19.72
CA GLY A 217 5.74 19.46 -19.18
C GLY A 217 5.35 19.68 -17.71
N TRP A 218 5.12 20.95 -17.35
CA TRP A 218 4.95 21.39 -15.96
C TRP A 218 3.53 21.23 -15.42
N ASP A 219 2.52 21.18 -16.30
CA ASP A 219 1.10 21.11 -15.91
C ASP A 219 0.81 19.85 -15.09
N LEU A 220 1.49 18.73 -15.42
CA LEU A 220 1.34 17.47 -14.72
C LEU A 220 1.88 17.52 -13.26
N ILE A 221 2.89 18.34 -12.97
CA ILE A 221 3.39 18.51 -11.59
C ILE A 221 2.32 19.14 -10.70
N GLY A 222 1.61 20.17 -11.20
CA GLY A 222 0.53 20.82 -10.45
C GLY A 222 -0.57 19.83 -10.06
N LYS A 223 -0.89 18.91 -10.97
CA LYS A 223 -1.89 17.85 -10.74
C LYS A 223 -1.39 16.79 -9.76
N TYR A 224 -0.12 16.37 -9.85
CA TYR A 224 0.47 15.49 -8.83
C TYR A 224 0.56 16.15 -7.44
N ALA A 225 0.77 17.46 -7.37
CA ALA A 225 0.75 18.19 -6.11
C ALA A 225 -0.65 18.20 -5.48
N THR A 226 -1.69 18.44 -6.29
CA THR A 226 -3.10 18.38 -5.85
C THR A 226 -3.44 16.97 -5.36
N PHE A 227 -3.15 15.96 -6.17
CA PHE A 227 -3.31 14.55 -5.80
C PHE A 227 -2.60 14.18 -4.49
N THR A 228 -1.37 14.66 -4.30
CA THR A 228 -0.61 14.45 -3.06
C THR A 228 -1.28 15.13 -1.87
N ALA A 229 -1.72 16.37 -2.03
CA ALA A 229 -2.43 17.11 -0.99
C ALA A 229 -3.72 16.39 -0.58
N ASP A 230 -4.49 15.90 -1.55
CA ASP A 230 -5.73 15.16 -1.32
C ASP A 230 -5.53 13.90 -0.48
N ILE A 231 -4.43 13.16 -0.74
CA ILE A 231 -4.07 11.97 0.06
C ILE A 231 -3.76 12.38 1.51
N TYR A 232 -2.99 13.45 1.72
CA TYR A 232 -2.67 13.93 3.06
C TYR A 232 -3.90 14.45 3.79
N VAL A 233 -4.77 15.17 3.10
CA VAL A 233 -6.06 15.65 3.66
C VAL A 233 -6.94 14.46 4.03
N GLY A 234 -7.07 13.45 3.16
CA GLY A 234 -7.83 12.24 3.45
C GLY A 234 -7.27 11.47 4.65
N CYS A 235 -5.95 11.28 4.71
CA CYS A 235 -5.28 10.67 5.87
C CYS A 235 -5.50 11.49 7.15
N ALA A 236 -5.44 12.82 7.06
CA ALA A 236 -5.66 13.71 8.20
C ALA A 236 -7.12 13.67 8.68
N LEU A 237 -8.11 13.60 7.78
CA LEU A 237 -9.51 13.44 8.14
C LEU A 237 -9.76 12.10 8.83
N VAL A 238 -9.19 11.01 8.32
CA VAL A 238 -9.29 9.70 8.99
C VAL A 238 -8.63 9.75 10.38
N MET A 239 -7.42 10.30 10.47
CA MET A 239 -6.65 10.34 11.71
C MET A 239 -7.23 11.28 12.77
N PHE A 240 -7.65 12.49 12.39
CA PHE A 240 -8.02 13.57 13.31
C PHE A 240 -9.52 13.86 13.37
N VAL A 241 -10.33 13.23 12.53
CA VAL A 241 -11.81 13.35 12.59
C VAL A 241 -12.44 11.98 12.85
N VAL A 242 -12.18 10.98 12.01
CA VAL A 242 -12.86 9.67 12.11
C VAL A 242 -12.48 8.94 13.40
N TYR A 243 -11.18 8.68 13.63
CA TYR A 243 -10.78 7.92 14.82
C TYR A 243 -11.11 8.63 16.14
N PRO A 244 -10.90 9.95 16.32
CA PRO A 244 -11.33 10.65 17.53
C PRO A 244 -12.84 10.57 17.76
N THR A 245 -13.65 10.71 16.70
CA THR A 245 -15.11 10.62 16.80
C THR A 245 -15.54 9.23 17.23
N LEU A 246 -14.96 8.18 16.64
CA LEU A 246 -15.25 6.79 17.02
C LEU A 246 -14.80 6.49 18.46
N LEU A 247 -13.64 7.01 18.88
CA LEU A 247 -13.16 6.88 20.25
C LEU A 247 -14.11 7.54 21.25
N ALA A 248 -14.56 8.77 20.97
CA ALA A 248 -15.43 9.52 21.87
C ALA A 248 -16.86 8.94 21.94
N THR A 249 -17.43 8.51 20.80
CA THR A 249 -18.84 8.11 20.70
C THR A 249 -19.07 6.62 20.90
N VAL A 250 -18.25 5.77 20.27
CA VAL A 250 -18.42 4.31 20.29
C VAL A 250 -17.66 3.71 21.46
N ALA A 251 -16.36 4.01 21.57
CA ALA A 251 -15.52 3.46 22.64
C ALA A 251 -15.70 4.18 23.99
N LYS A 252 -16.30 5.38 23.98
CA LYS A 252 -16.43 6.27 25.14
C LYS A 252 -15.09 6.51 25.85
N ALA A 253 -14.00 6.52 25.07
CA ALA A 253 -12.64 6.74 25.52
C ALA A 253 -12.18 8.15 25.15
N SER A 254 -11.31 8.75 25.96
CA SER A 254 -10.77 10.08 25.67
C SER A 254 -9.84 10.02 24.45
N PRO A 255 -10.16 10.71 23.33
CA PRO A 255 -9.27 10.75 22.17
C PRO A 255 -7.92 11.37 22.54
N LEU A 256 -7.92 12.39 23.39
CA LEU A 256 -6.71 13.08 23.80
C LEU A 256 -5.74 12.16 24.54
N GLN A 257 -6.23 11.30 25.44
CA GLN A 257 -5.40 10.31 26.13
C GLN A 257 -4.88 9.25 25.17
N PHE A 258 -5.72 8.79 24.23
CA PHE A 258 -5.30 7.87 23.17
C PHE A 258 -4.14 8.45 22.35
N PHE A 259 -4.28 9.66 21.80
CA PHE A 259 -3.22 10.27 20.97
C PHE A 259 -1.95 10.53 21.77
N LYS A 260 -2.05 11.00 23.02
CA LYS A 260 -0.87 11.19 23.90
C LYS A 260 -0.10 9.88 24.11
N GLY A 261 -0.80 8.77 24.33
CA GLY A 261 -0.15 7.46 24.48
C GLY A 261 0.36 6.89 23.17
N ALA A 262 -0.43 6.97 22.10
CA ALA A 262 -0.15 6.45 20.77
C ALA A 262 0.96 7.21 20.02
N TRP A 263 1.24 8.46 20.41
CA TRP A 263 2.12 9.37 19.68
C TRP A 263 3.48 8.80 19.30
N PRO A 264 4.23 8.13 20.19
CA PRO A 264 5.54 7.58 19.82
C PRO A 264 5.47 6.53 18.70
N ALA A 265 4.41 5.71 18.70
CA ALA A 265 4.18 4.74 17.64
C ALA A 265 3.78 5.42 16.33
N ILE A 266 2.94 6.46 16.38
CA ILE A 266 2.55 7.25 15.20
C ILE A 266 3.78 7.93 14.57
N GLN A 267 4.65 8.53 15.38
CA GLN A 267 5.88 9.16 14.89
C GLN A 267 6.83 8.14 14.26
N LEU A 268 7.04 7.00 14.92
CA LEU A 268 7.89 5.95 14.35
C LEU A 268 7.30 5.39 13.06
N ALA A 269 5.97 5.20 12.98
CA ALA A 269 5.31 4.76 11.75
C ALA A 269 5.50 5.77 10.62
N PHE A 270 5.35 7.06 10.89
CA PHE A 270 5.52 8.12 9.90
C PHE A 270 6.96 8.18 9.35
N VAL A 271 7.96 8.13 10.23
CA VAL A 271 9.37 8.24 9.82
C VAL A 271 9.89 6.95 9.20
N SER A 272 9.56 5.79 9.79
CA SER A 272 10.01 4.49 9.29
C SER A 272 9.28 4.07 8.01
N ARG A 273 8.06 4.57 7.79
CA ARG A 273 7.15 4.18 6.71
C ARG A 273 6.93 2.66 6.66
N SER A 274 6.93 2.02 7.84
CA SER A 274 6.76 0.57 7.97
C SER A 274 5.83 0.22 9.15
N SER A 275 4.65 -0.31 8.84
CA SER A 275 3.72 -0.84 9.84
C SER A 275 4.35 -2.00 10.62
N VAL A 276 4.98 -2.95 9.92
CA VAL A 276 5.68 -4.10 10.52
C VAL A 276 6.90 -3.65 11.34
N GLY A 277 7.68 -2.70 10.84
CA GLY A 277 8.83 -2.15 11.56
C GLY A 277 8.45 -1.39 12.83
N THR A 278 7.23 -0.87 12.90
CA THR A 278 6.71 -0.13 14.07
C THR A 278 5.96 -1.04 15.05
N MET A 279 5.58 -2.25 14.62
CA MET A 279 4.74 -3.20 15.36
C MET A 279 5.18 -3.45 16.81
N PRO A 280 6.47 -3.67 17.15
CA PRO A 280 6.87 -3.89 18.54
C PRO A 280 6.59 -2.68 19.44
N LEU A 281 6.78 -1.46 18.93
CA LEU A 281 6.47 -0.24 19.67
C LEU A 281 4.95 -0.05 19.80
N THR A 282 4.20 -0.31 18.72
CA THR A 282 2.74 -0.26 18.74
C THR A 282 2.15 -1.22 19.77
N GLN A 283 2.64 -2.47 19.86
CA GLN A 283 2.21 -3.42 20.88
C GLN A 283 2.43 -2.88 22.30
N LYS A 284 3.66 -2.41 22.59
CA LYS A 284 4.02 -1.87 23.90
C LYS A 284 3.18 -0.66 24.29
N VAL A 285 2.87 0.22 23.34
CA VAL A 285 2.03 1.40 23.55
C VAL A 285 0.57 1.01 23.77
N THR A 286 0.05 0.05 23.00
CA THR A 286 -1.31 -0.48 23.16
C THR A 286 -1.50 -1.13 24.53
N GLU A 287 -0.54 -1.92 25.02
CA GLU A 287 -0.56 -2.47 26.39
C GLU A 287 -0.56 -1.35 27.46
N ARG A 288 0.27 -0.31 27.29
CA ARG A 288 0.30 0.86 28.21
C ARG A 288 -1.01 1.66 28.23
N LEU A 289 -1.77 1.62 27.14
CA LEU A 289 -3.10 2.23 27.05
C LEU A 289 -4.20 1.37 27.73
N GLY A 290 -3.84 0.25 28.38
CA GLY A 290 -4.75 -0.57 29.17
C GLY A 290 -5.39 -1.74 28.41
N VAL A 291 -4.94 -2.01 27.18
CA VAL A 291 -5.43 -3.15 26.40
C VAL A 291 -4.78 -4.45 26.89
N PRO A 292 -5.54 -5.54 27.14
CA PRO A 292 -4.97 -6.82 27.54
C PRO A 292 -3.91 -7.32 26.57
N LYS A 293 -2.82 -7.87 27.10
CA LYS A 293 -1.66 -8.32 26.31
C LYS A 293 -2.05 -9.36 25.27
N GLU A 294 -2.97 -10.25 25.60
CA GLU A 294 -3.48 -11.30 24.70
C GLU A 294 -4.17 -10.68 23.49
N TYR A 295 -4.96 -9.62 23.70
CA TYR A 295 -5.62 -8.89 22.61
C TYR A 295 -4.61 -8.07 21.80
N ALA A 296 -3.69 -7.35 22.45
CA ALA A 296 -2.68 -6.54 21.78
C ALA A 296 -1.73 -7.39 20.92
N SER A 297 -1.31 -8.55 21.42
CA SER A 297 -0.46 -9.52 20.71
C SER A 297 -1.16 -10.13 19.49
N PHE A 298 -2.49 -10.13 19.48
CA PHE A 298 -3.29 -10.55 18.33
C PHE A 298 -3.57 -9.39 17.36
N ALA A 299 -4.22 -8.33 17.84
CA ALA A 299 -4.80 -7.28 17.00
C ALA A 299 -3.74 -6.40 16.33
N VAL A 300 -2.60 -6.16 16.98
CA VAL A 300 -1.56 -5.27 16.42
C VAL A 300 -0.82 -5.92 15.25
N PRO A 301 -0.30 -7.16 15.33
CA PRO A 301 0.30 -7.82 14.16
C PRO A 301 -0.69 -8.04 13.04
N PHE A 302 -1.91 -8.42 13.39
CA PHE A 302 -2.98 -8.62 12.40
C PHE A 302 -3.32 -7.30 11.69
N GLY A 303 -3.49 -6.20 12.43
CA GLY A 303 -3.75 -4.89 11.86
C GLY A 303 -2.59 -4.35 11.01
N ALA A 304 -1.34 -4.63 11.40
CA ALA A 304 -0.15 -4.17 10.66
C ALA A 304 -0.07 -4.71 9.22
N THR A 305 -0.77 -5.79 8.90
CA THR A 305 -0.81 -6.40 7.55
C THR A 305 -2.19 -6.30 6.89
N THR A 306 -3.28 -6.35 7.67
CA THR A 306 -4.65 -6.41 7.12
C THR A 306 -5.38 -5.08 7.14
N LYS A 307 -4.98 -4.13 8.01
CA LYS A 307 -5.66 -2.85 8.16
C LYS A 307 -4.77 -1.68 7.80
N MET A 308 -5.00 -1.17 6.60
CA MET A 308 -4.19 -0.10 6.03
C MET A 308 -5.06 1.04 5.46
N ASP A 309 -5.76 1.79 6.32
CA ASP A 309 -6.74 2.81 5.87
C ASP A 309 -6.12 3.91 5.01
N GLY A 310 -4.84 4.25 5.22
CA GLY A 310 -4.13 5.20 4.35
C GLY A 310 -3.83 4.61 2.98
N CYS A 311 -2.98 3.58 2.90
CA CYS A 311 -2.45 3.09 1.63
C CYS A 311 -3.35 2.08 0.89
N ALA A 312 -4.32 1.46 1.56
CA ALA A 312 -5.24 0.49 0.95
C ALA A 312 -6.70 0.99 0.86
N ALA A 313 -7.02 2.18 1.40
CA ALA A 313 -8.36 2.78 1.26
C ALA A 313 -8.31 4.20 0.69
N VAL A 314 -7.76 5.18 1.42
CA VAL A 314 -7.74 6.58 0.95
C VAL A 314 -6.94 6.73 -0.35
N TYR A 315 -5.71 6.21 -0.39
CA TYR A 315 -4.84 6.35 -1.57
C TYR A 315 -5.43 5.71 -2.83
N PRO A 316 -5.85 4.41 -2.84
CA PRO A 316 -6.39 3.80 -4.04
C PRO A 316 -7.72 4.44 -4.50
N ALA A 317 -8.55 4.93 -3.58
CA ALA A 317 -9.80 5.61 -3.93
C ALA A 317 -9.54 6.89 -4.71
N ILE A 318 -8.62 7.74 -4.22
CA ILE A 318 -8.24 8.98 -4.93
C ILE A 318 -7.47 8.63 -6.21
N ALA A 319 -6.59 7.63 -6.18
CA ALA A 319 -5.80 7.21 -7.33
C ALA A 319 -6.67 6.69 -8.48
N ALA A 320 -7.73 5.92 -8.18
CA ALA A 320 -8.67 5.45 -9.19
C ALA A 320 -9.39 6.61 -9.89
N ILE A 321 -9.81 7.63 -9.12
CA ILE A 321 -10.42 8.85 -9.68
C ILE A 321 -9.40 9.62 -10.52
N PHE A 322 -8.19 9.82 -10.00
CA PHE A 322 -7.12 10.51 -10.73
C PHE A 322 -6.82 9.82 -12.06
N VAL A 323 -6.62 8.49 -12.05
CA VAL A 323 -6.36 7.70 -13.27
C VAL A 323 -7.54 7.74 -14.23
N ALA A 324 -8.77 7.74 -13.74
CA ALA A 324 -9.96 7.84 -14.61
C ALA A 324 -10.15 9.22 -15.24
N GLN A 325 -9.53 10.27 -14.68
CA GLN A 325 -9.64 11.65 -15.16
C GLN A 325 -8.56 12.04 -16.18
N ILE A 326 -7.44 11.31 -16.20
CA ILE A 326 -6.28 11.55 -17.07
C ILE A 326 -6.29 10.62 -18.28
#